data_AF-A0A0S7ENC3-F1
#
_entry.id   AF-A0A0S7ENC3-F1
#
_cell.length_a   1.000
_cell.length_b   1.000
_cell.length_c   1.000
_cell.angle_alpha   90.00
_cell.angle_beta   90.00
_cell.angle_gamma   90.00
#
_symmetry.space_group_name_H-M   'P 1'
#
loop_
_entity.id
_entity.type
_entity.pdbx_description
1 polymer ?
#
loop_
_entity_poly.entity_id
_entity_poly.type
_entity_poly.pdbx_seq_one_letter_code
_entity_poly.pdbx_strand_id
1 'polypeptide(L)'
;QDFLHMSLKSISGAEGLTEVQQLYLGSGEQLQKQELFMYPELPGGTVETVIVTEVTNPQQIFCQLKVFSHELKKLTEKVTQSCESKVSSCMISPDMIGYPCAAR
;
A
#
# COMPACT_ATOMS: atom_id res chain seq x y z
N GLN A 1 21.83 16.71 -12.02
CA GLN A 1 20.85 17.15 -13.04
C GLN A 1 19.53 16.42 -12.82
N ASP A 2 18.73 16.99 -11.92
CA ASP A 2 17.30 17.30 -12.09
C ASP A 2 16.28 16.24 -12.57
N PHE A 3 16.12 15.12 -11.84
CA PHE A 3 14.97 14.23 -12.09
C PHE A 3 13.92 14.16 -10.97
N LEU A 4 14.12 14.85 -9.84
CA LEU A 4 13.21 14.76 -8.68
C LEU A 4 12.29 15.97 -8.48
N HIS A 5 12.34 17.01 -9.33
CA HIS A 5 11.70 18.30 -9.01
C HIS A 5 10.42 18.64 -9.77
N MET A 6 9.87 17.74 -10.59
CA MET A 6 8.77 18.11 -11.51
C MET A 6 7.37 17.63 -11.13
N SER A 7 7.19 16.87 -10.05
CA SER A 7 5.85 16.40 -9.63
C SER A 7 5.06 17.39 -8.75
N LEU A 8 5.62 18.56 -8.40
CA LEU A 8 4.98 19.56 -7.53
C LEU A 8 4.43 20.78 -8.31
N LYS A 9 3.74 20.55 -9.42
CA LYS A 9 2.87 21.60 -10.00
C LYS A 9 1.41 21.28 -9.70
N SER A 10 0.97 21.91 -8.60
CA SER A 10 -0.40 22.10 -8.14
C SER A 10 -1.44 22.18 -9.27
N ILE A 11 -2.43 21.30 -9.24
CA ILE A 11 -3.68 21.47 -9.97
C ILE A 11 -4.69 22.08 -8.99
N SER A 12 -4.80 23.40 -9.07
CA SER A 12 -5.90 24.19 -8.52
C SER A 12 -7.11 24.06 -9.43
N GLY A 13 -8.23 23.60 -8.91
CA GLY A 13 -9.52 23.58 -9.61
C GLY A 13 -10.61 22.95 -8.76
N ALA A 14 -11.22 23.75 -7.89
CA ALA A 14 -12.41 23.38 -7.13
C ALA A 14 -13.64 23.85 -7.90
N GLU A 15 -14.48 22.95 -8.42
CA GLU A 15 -15.90 23.24 -8.72
C GLU A 15 -16.79 22.00 -8.59
N GLY A 16 -17.74 22.07 -7.62
CA GLY A 16 -19.12 21.59 -7.73
C GLY A 16 -19.41 20.10 -7.51
N LEU A 17 -19.78 19.71 -6.27
CA LEU A 17 -20.56 18.49 -6.04
C LEU A 17 -21.77 18.74 -5.13
N THR A 18 -22.91 18.26 -5.64
CA THR A 18 -24.31 18.49 -5.24
C THR A 18 -24.69 17.86 -3.90
N GLU A 19 -25.73 18.42 -3.28
CA GLU A 19 -26.31 18.21 -1.92
C GLU A 19 -26.59 16.75 -1.48
N VAL A 20 -26.36 15.74 -2.31
CA VAL A 20 -26.58 14.32 -1.97
C VAL A 20 -25.38 13.68 -1.24
N GLN A 21 -24.21 14.35 -1.21
CA GLN A 21 -23.00 13.82 -0.57
C GLN A 21 -22.90 14.07 0.95
N GLN A 22 -23.82 14.83 1.54
CA GLN A 22 -23.71 15.24 2.96
C GLN A 22 -24.05 14.14 3.98
N LEU A 23 -24.61 13.00 3.56
CA LEU A 23 -25.01 11.91 4.48
C LEU A 23 -23.92 10.85 4.72
N TYR A 24 -22.77 10.94 4.06
CA TYR A 24 -21.65 9.98 4.23
C TYR A 24 -20.36 10.61 4.76
N LEU A 25 -20.37 11.89 5.14
CA LEU A 25 -19.21 12.56 5.71
C LEU A 25 -19.03 12.17 7.19
N GLY A 26 -18.70 10.90 7.43
CA GLY A 26 -18.02 10.49 8.65
C GLY A 26 -16.63 11.13 8.67
N SER A 27 -16.16 11.53 9.84
CA SER A 27 -14.85 12.15 10.08
C SER A 27 -13.68 11.18 9.90
N GLY A 28 -13.68 10.38 8.84
CA GLY A 28 -12.59 9.51 8.43
C GLY A 28 -11.62 10.30 7.56
N GLU A 29 -10.33 10.16 7.81
CA GLU A 29 -9.29 10.72 6.96
C GLU A 29 -9.45 10.17 5.53
N GLN A 30 -9.68 11.05 4.56
CA GLN A 30 -9.79 10.69 3.15
C GLN A 30 -8.39 10.27 2.66
N LEU A 31 -8.11 8.96 2.64
CA LEU A 31 -6.84 8.41 2.15
C LEU A 31 -6.70 8.73 0.65
N GLN A 32 -5.90 9.76 0.33
CA GLN A 32 -5.57 10.09 -1.06
C GLN A 32 -4.71 8.97 -1.66
N LYS A 33 -5.16 8.41 -2.78
CA LYS A 33 -4.50 7.33 -3.53
C LYS A 33 -3.24 7.85 -4.24
N GLN A 34 -2.17 8.11 -3.49
CA GLN A 34 -0.82 8.27 -4.03
C GLN A 34 0.16 7.46 -3.20
N GLU A 35 0.09 6.13 -3.32
CA GLU A 35 1.10 5.26 -2.74
C GLU A 35 1.84 4.53 -3.87
N LEU A 36 3.12 4.89 -4.00
CA LEU A 36 4.07 4.20 -4.86
C LEU A 36 4.61 2.99 -4.08
N PHE A 37 4.05 1.81 -4.37
CA PHE A 37 4.59 0.55 -3.85
C PHE A 37 5.75 0.07 -4.72
N MET A 38 6.77 -0.47 -4.06
CA MET A 38 7.89 -1.09 -4.75
C MET A 38 7.52 -2.51 -5.15
N TYR A 39 7.59 -2.80 -6.45
CA TYR A 39 7.54 -4.15 -6.99
C TYR A 39 8.95 -4.54 -7.43
N PRO A 40 9.53 -5.64 -6.89
CA PRO A 40 10.84 -6.10 -7.32
C PRO A 40 10.83 -6.44 -8.81
N GLU A 41 11.73 -5.83 -9.57
CA GLU A 41 11.99 -6.21 -10.96
C GLU A 41 12.98 -7.38 -10.99
N LEU A 42 12.62 -8.45 -11.72
CA LEU A 42 13.43 -9.65 -11.85
C LEU A 42 13.77 -9.88 -13.33
N PRO A 43 15.02 -9.64 -13.75
CA PRO A 43 15.44 -9.92 -15.12
C PRO A 43 15.34 -11.41 -15.44
N GLY A 44 14.88 -11.73 -16.65
CA GLY A 44 14.81 -13.10 -17.13
C GLY A 44 16.20 -13.77 -17.15
N GLY A 45 16.26 -15.05 -16.77
CA GLY A 45 17.50 -15.82 -16.70
C GLY A 45 18.30 -15.64 -15.40
N THR A 46 17.86 -14.77 -14.49
CA THR A 46 18.46 -14.62 -13.16
C THR A 46 18.09 -15.80 -12.25
N VAL A 47 19.06 -16.29 -11.48
CA VAL A 47 18.83 -17.28 -10.42
C VAL A 47 18.84 -16.55 -9.08
N GLU A 48 17.69 -16.49 -8.43
CA GLU A 48 17.53 -15.85 -7.12
C GLU A 48 17.26 -16.89 -6.04
N THR A 49 17.80 -16.65 -4.84
CA THR A 49 17.41 -17.45 -3.67
C THR A 49 16.10 -16.92 -3.10
N VAL A 50 15.14 -17.82 -2.90
CA VAL A 50 13.82 -17.48 -2.38
C VAL A 50 13.45 -18.27 -1.13
N ILE A 51 12.49 -17.75 -0.40
CA ILE A 51 11.80 -18.43 0.70
C ILE A 51 10.37 -18.66 0.22
N VAL A 52 9.90 -19.91 0.20
CA VAL A 52 8.50 -20.21 -0.12
C VAL A 52 7.64 -19.78 1.06
N THR A 53 6.71 -18.85 0.84
CA THR A 53 5.84 -18.29 1.88
C THR A 53 4.46 -18.94 1.88
N GLU A 54 3.96 -19.32 0.70
CA GLU A 54 2.67 -19.98 0.55
C GLU A 54 2.67 -20.88 -0.67
N VAL A 55 2.02 -22.05 -0.56
CA VAL A 55 1.77 -22.95 -1.68
C VAL A 55 0.27 -23.20 -1.74
N THR A 56 -0.39 -22.60 -2.73
CA THR A 56 -1.81 -22.88 -2.98
C THR A 56 -1.95 -24.20 -3.74
N ASN A 57 -1.13 -24.40 -4.76
CA ASN A 57 -1.01 -25.64 -5.55
C ASN A 57 0.33 -25.61 -6.33
N PRO A 58 0.73 -26.69 -7.03
CA PRO A 58 2.03 -26.74 -7.73
C PRO A 58 2.21 -25.67 -8.83
N GLN A 59 1.12 -25.10 -9.36
CA GLN A 59 1.16 -24.05 -10.39
C GLN A 59 1.12 -22.63 -9.79
N GLN A 60 0.79 -22.50 -8.51
CA GLN A 60 0.65 -21.21 -7.83
C GLN A 60 1.36 -21.25 -6.47
N ILE A 61 2.59 -20.76 -6.48
CA ILE A 61 3.50 -20.69 -5.34
C ILE A 61 3.88 -19.23 -5.13
N PHE A 62 3.78 -18.77 -3.88
CA PHE A 62 4.22 -17.44 -3.48
C PHE A 62 5.57 -17.53 -2.78
N CYS A 63 6.47 -16.66 -3.18
CA CYS A 63 7.86 -16.65 -2.74
C CYS A 63 8.27 -15.24 -2.31
N GLN A 64 9.09 -15.18 -1.27
CA GLN A 64 9.83 -14.00 -0.88
C GLN A 64 11.27 -14.09 -1.40
N LEU A 65 11.73 -13.04 -2.07
CA LEU A 65 13.14 -12.91 -2.44
C LEU A 65 14.00 -12.78 -1.16
N LYS A 66 14.98 -13.67 -1.00
CA LYS A 66 15.78 -13.73 0.24
C LYS A 66 16.54 -12.42 0.49
N VAL A 67 16.95 -11.72 -0.56
CA VAL A 67 17.66 -10.43 -0.47
C VAL A 67 16.89 -9.34 0.27
N PHE A 68 15.55 -9.39 0.30
CA PHE A 68 14.72 -8.40 1.00
C PHE A 68 14.34 -8.80 2.43
N SER A 69 14.73 -9.99 2.91
CA SER A 69 14.23 -10.53 4.18
C SER A 69 14.49 -9.65 5.39
N HIS A 70 15.66 -9.01 5.42
CA HIS A 70 16.05 -8.15 6.54
C HIS A 70 15.24 -6.85 6.59
N GLU A 71 15.09 -6.16 5.46
CA GLU A 71 14.33 -4.92 5.41
C GLU A 71 12.83 -5.16 5.55
N LEU A 72 12.31 -6.28 5.01
CA LEU A 72 10.92 -6.68 5.22
C LEU A 72 10.65 -6.93 6.70
N LYS A 73 11.53 -7.66 7.41
CA LYS A 73 11.39 -7.89 8.86
C LYS A 73 11.33 -6.58 9.65
N LYS A 74 12.26 -5.66 9.39
CA LYS A 74 12.26 -4.33 10.03
C LYS A 74 10.99 -3.54 9.75
N LEU A 75 10.48 -3.60 8.52
CA LEU A 75 9.24 -2.91 8.14
C LEU A 75 8.05 -3.49 8.90
N THR A 76 7.92 -4.83 8.93
CA THR A 76 6.87 -5.52 9.69
C THR A 76 6.90 -5.12 11.17
N GLU A 77 8.08 -5.12 11.80
CA GLU A 77 8.22 -4.70 13.20
C GLU A 77 7.71 -3.27 13.44
N LYS A 78 8.04 -2.33 12.55
CA LYS A 78 7.56 -0.94 12.63
C LYS A 78 6.04 -0.83 12.44
N VAL A 79 5.48 -1.57 11.49
CA VAL A 79 4.03 -1.59 11.24
C VAL A 79 3.30 -2.16 12.45
N THR A 80 3.75 -3.30 12.97
CA THR A 80 3.19 -3.94 14.16
C THR A 80 3.18 -2.97 15.35
N GLN A 81 4.32 -2.35 15.66
CA GLN A 81 4.41 -1.39 16.77
C GLN A 81 3.46 -0.19 16.61
N SER A 82 3.35 0.35 15.39
CA SER A 82 2.45 1.46 15.07
C SER A 82 0.97 1.08 15.26
N CYS A 83 0.60 -0.14 14.88
CA CYS A 83 -0.77 -0.64 14.95
C CYS A 83 -1.17 -1.09 16.36
N GLU A 84 -0.26 -1.66 17.16
CA GLU A 84 -0.52 -2.03 18.55
C GLU A 84 -0.85 -0.81 19.42
N SER A 85 -0.27 0.35 19.08
CA SER A 85 -0.43 1.59 19.84
C SER A 85 -1.71 2.36 19.50
N LYS A 86 -2.50 1.92 18.50
CA LYS A 86 -3.62 2.68 17.95
C LYS A 86 -4.90 1.84 17.90
N VAL A 87 -5.99 2.36 18.46
CA VAL A 87 -7.35 1.85 18.18
C VAL A 87 -7.88 2.66 17.00
N SER A 88 -7.82 2.11 15.79
CA SER A 88 -8.35 2.79 14.61
C SER A 88 -9.84 2.48 14.42
N SER A 89 -10.69 3.51 14.44
CA SER A 89 -12.05 3.42 13.90
C SER A 89 -12.02 3.78 12.41
N CYS A 90 -11.49 2.88 11.58
CA CYS A 90 -11.52 3.07 10.13
C CYS A 90 -12.92 2.74 9.61
N MET A 91 -13.59 3.73 9.01
CA MET A 91 -14.85 3.53 8.29
C MET A 91 -14.50 2.95 6.92
N ILE A 92 -14.86 1.69 6.66
CA ILE A 92 -14.62 1.02 5.38
C ILE A 92 -15.81 1.29 4.46
N SER A 93 -15.54 1.82 3.27
CA SER A 93 -16.54 2.03 2.21
C SER A 93 -16.23 1.21 0.95
N PRO A 94 -17.22 0.87 0.11
CA PRO A 94 -17.02 0.01 -1.07
C PRO A 94 -16.03 0.55 -2.11
N ASP A 95 -15.83 1.86 -2.17
CA ASP A 95 -14.85 2.54 -3.02
C ASP A 95 -13.39 2.31 -2.57
N MET A 96 -13.17 1.74 -1.38
CA MET A 96 -11.85 1.41 -0.85
C MET A 96 -11.34 0.03 -1.26
N ILE A 97 -12.05 -0.71 -2.12
CA ILE A 97 -11.58 -2.02 -2.61
C ILE A 97 -10.24 -1.86 -3.34
N GLY A 98 -9.26 -2.67 -2.94
CA GLY A 98 -7.90 -2.64 -3.48
C GLY A 98 -6.98 -1.60 -2.82
N TYR A 99 -7.47 -0.87 -1.81
CA TYR A 99 -6.62 0.01 -1.01
C TYR A 99 -5.77 -0.82 -0.05
N PRO A 100 -4.49 -0.48 0.11
CA PRO A 100 -3.61 -1.11 1.08
C PRO A 100 -4.09 -0.81 2.50
N CYS A 101 -3.93 -1.77 3.39
CA CYS A 101 -4.25 -1.62 4.80
C CYS A 101 -3.32 -2.48 5.66
N ALA A 102 -3.24 -2.15 6.95
CA ALA A 102 -2.69 -3.05 7.95
C ALA A 102 -3.79 -4.00 8.40
N ALA A 103 -3.59 -5.30 8.18
CA ALA A 103 -4.50 -6.35 8.63
C ALA A 103 -3.84 -7.16 9.77
N ARG A 104 -4.67 -7.79 10.60
CA ARG A 104 -4.23 -8.73 11.65
C ARG A 104 -4.30 -10.16 11.16
#